data_AF-A0A843ER65-F1
#
_entry.id   AF-A0A843ER65-F1
#
_cell.length_a   1.000
_cell.length_b   1.000
_cell.length_c   1.000
_cell.angle_alpha   90.00
_cell.angle_beta   90.00
_cell.angle_gamma   90.00
#
_symmetry.space_group_name_H-M   'P 1'
#
loop_
_entity.id
_entity.type
_entity.pdbx_description
1 polymer ?
#
loop_
_entity_poly.entity_id
_entity_poly.type
_entity_poly.pdbx_seq_one_letter_code
_entity_poly.pdbx_strand_id
1 'polypeptide(L)'
;MAILKPEELKEKFDDPWIAPYEKVITMADGDIVELIEYHPCPSGSNWLLYQYQHSSELIIDAKRDGNKHTYLCKVGKKPIDLKASINAAGIEEVAIDEEAKEVKVTHGGLAGAGVGAGMCRGMGEGVKYVDVLEVGG
;
A
#
# COMPACT_ATOMS: atom_id res chain seq x y z
N MET A 1 -15.82 5.21 8.70
CA MET A 1 -15.46 4.71 7.36
C MET A 1 -15.63 5.84 6.38
N ALA A 2 -14.60 6.12 5.59
CA ALA A 2 -14.55 7.25 4.67
C ALA A 2 -13.84 6.80 3.39
N ILE A 3 -14.47 7.08 2.24
CA ILE A 3 -13.84 6.93 0.93
C ILE A 3 -13.29 8.32 0.56
N LEU A 4 -12.00 8.40 0.28
CA LEU A 4 -11.30 9.64 -0.03
C LEU A 4 -10.60 9.53 -1.39
N LYS A 5 -10.74 10.55 -2.23
CA LYS A 5 -9.97 10.67 -3.47
C LYS A 5 -8.57 11.22 -3.21
N PRO A 6 -7.61 10.98 -4.11
CA PRO A 6 -6.25 11.51 -3.97
C PRO A 6 -6.18 13.02 -3.75
N GLU A 7 -7.05 13.80 -4.39
CA GLU A 7 -7.13 15.25 -4.24
C GLU A 7 -7.61 15.66 -2.84
N GLU A 8 -8.64 15.00 -2.33
CA GLU A 8 -9.18 15.23 -0.98
C GLU A 8 -8.15 14.87 0.09
N LEU A 9 -7.35 13.82 -0.14
CA LEU A 9 -6.22 13.47 0.72
C LEU A 9 -5.16 14.57 0.74
N LYS A 10 -4.76 15.09 -0.43
CA LYS A 10 -3.76 16.17 -0.56
C LYS A 10 -4.22 17.47 0.10
N GLU A 11 -5.50 17.81 -0.01
CA GLU A 11 -6.09 18.98 0.67
C GLU A 11 -6.15 18.79 2.18
N LYS A 12 -6.44 17.58 2.66
CA LYS A 12 -6.60 17.27 4.08
C LYS A 12 -5.26 17.11 4.81
N PHE A 13 -4.23 16.63 4.13
CA PHE A 13 -2.93 16.30 4.71
C PHE A 13 -1.81 17.00 3.93
N ASP A 14 -1.60 18.28 4.24
CA ASP A 14 -0.60 19.15 3.61
C ASP A 14 0.67 19.35 4.44
N ASP A 15 0.83 18.57 5.51
CA ASP A 15 1.96 18.66 6.43
C ASP A 15 3.28 18.32 5.71
N PRO A 16 4.39 19.07 5.96
CA PRO A 16 5.68 18.84 5.32
C PRO A 16 6.27 17.43 5.53
N TRP A 17 5.78 16.68 6.52
CA TRP A 17 6.23 15.31 6.81
C TRP A 17 5.47 14.24 6.02
N ILE A 18 4.43 14.62 5.27
CA ILE A 18 3.75 13.72 4.33
C ILE A 18 4.59 13.60 3.07
N ALA A 19 4.91 12.37 2.70
CA ALA A 19 5.67 12.05 1.50
C ALA A 19 4.79 11.22 0.56
N PRO A 20 4.02 11.85 -0.34
CA PRO A 20 3.17 11.15 -1.30
C PRO A 20 4.00 10.26 -2.23
N TYR A 21 3.42 9.13 -2.63
CA TYR A 21 4.00 8.30 -3.68
C TYR A 21 3.83 9.02 -5.03
N GLU A 22 4.79 8.87 -5.93
CA GLU A 22 4.68 9.49 -7.25
C GLU A 22 3.56 8.81 -8.05
N LYS A 23 3.55 7.47 -8.03
CA LYS A 23 2.64 6.64 -8.82
C LYS A 23 2.44 5.26 -8.20
N VAL A 24 1.23 4.73 -8.32
CA VAL A 24 0.86 3.36 -7.94
C VAL A 24 0.13 2.72 -9.12
N ILE A 25 0.57 1.53 -9.52
CA ILE A 25 0.05 0.79 -10.67
C ILE A 25 -0.24 -0.64 -10.25
N THR A 26 -1.35 -1.18 -10.71
CA THR A 26 -1.69 -2.60 -10.56
C THR A 26 -1.93 -3.23 -11.91
N MET A 27 -1.43 -4.45 -12.08
CA MET A 27 -1.72 -5.32 -13.23
C MET A 27 -2.15 -6.67 -12.69
N ALA A 28 -3.18 -7.27 -13.29
CA ALA A 28 -3.75 -8.53 -12.85
C ALA A 28 -3.74 -9.56 -13.98
N ASP A 29 -3.38 -10.80 -13.66
CA ASP A 29 -3.47 -11.97 -14.53
C ASP A 29 -3.92 -13.18 -13.69
N GLY A 30 -5.16 -13.64 -13.91
CA GLY A 30 -5.76 -14.68 -13.09
C GLY A 30 -5.84 -14.31 -11.60
N ASP A 31 -5.23 -15.12 -10.74
CA ASP A 31 -5.16 -14.90 -9.28
C ASP A 31 -3.88 -14.18 -8.83
N ILE A 32 -3.13 -13.60 -9.76
CA ILE A 32 -1.87 -12.88 -9.52
C ILE A 32 -2.04 -11.40 -9.83
N VAL A 33 -1.52 -10.56 -8.93
CA VAL A 33 -1.49 -9.10 -9.08
C VAL A 33 -0.06 -8.61 -8.92
N GLU A 34 0.46 -7.88 -9.89
CA GLU A 34 1.70 -7.10 -9.73
C GLU A 34 1.33 -5.67 -9.29
N LEU A 35 1.81 -5.29 -8.10
CA LEU A 35 1.70 -3.94 -7.54
C LEU A 35 3.04 -3.23 -7.73
N ILE A 36 3.03 -2.10 -8.43
CA ILE A 36 4.20 -1.25 -8.67
C ILE A 36 3.98 0.08 -7.97
N GLU A 37 4.94 0.46 -7.11
CA GLU A 37 4.90 1.69 -6.33
C GLU A 37 6.16 2.52 -6.59
N TYR A 38 5.99 3.79 -6.95
CA TYR A 38 7.08 4.75 -7.07
C TYR A 38 7.18 5.55 -5.77
N HIS A 39 8.08 5.12 -4.90
CA HIS A 39 8.26 5.61 -3.54
C HIS A 39 9.03 6.95 -3.52
N PRO A 40 8.64 7.94 -2.70
CA PRO A 40 9.27 9.27 -2.70
C PRO A 40 10.70 9.28 -2.15
N CYS A 41 11.11 8.21 -1.46
CA CYS A 41 12.46 8.04 -0.94
C CYS A 41 13.18 6.89 -1.67
N PRO A 42 14.12 7.17 -2.59
CA PRO A 42 14.83 6.15 -3.36
C PRO A 42 15.80 5.30 -2.55
N SER A 43 16.29 5.77 -1.41
CA SER A 43 17.37 5.10 -0.64
C SER A 43 16.94 4.60 0.73
N GLY A 44 15.92 5.20 1.35
CA GLY A 44 15.48 4.91 2.72
C GLY A 44 14.39 3.85 2.84
N SER A 45 13.91 3.30 1.72
CA SER A 45 12.72 2.44 1.69
C SER A 45 13.00 0.94 1.83
N ASN A 46 14.25 0.52 2.02
CA ASN A 46 14.58 -0.91 2.19
C ASN A 46 13.82 -1.56 3.34
N TRP A 47 13.57 -0.79 4.42
CA TRP A 47 12.75 -1.27 5.53
C TRP A 47 11.34 -1.67 5.07
N LEU A 48 10.72 -0.88 4.19
CA LEU A 48 9.37 -1.13 3.69
C LEU A 48 9.30 -2.44 2.90
N LEU A 49 10.24 -2.64 1.98
CA LEU A 49 10.30 -3.85 1.15
C LEU A 49 10.50 -5.10 2.02
N TYR A 50 11.48 -5.05 2.93
CA TYR A 50 11.72 -6.12 3.89
C TYR A 50 10.47 -6.39 4.74
N GLN A 51 9.90 -5.35 5.34
CA GLN A 51 8.77 -5.46 6.24
C GLN A 51 7.58 -6.11 5.54
N TYR A 52 7.19 -5.59 4.38
CA TYR A 52 6.03 -6.08 3.63
C TYR A 52 6.24 -7.53 3.19
N GLN A 53 7.42 -7.87 2.65
CA GLN A 53 7.73 -9.24 2.23
C GLN A 53 7.65 -10.24 3.39
N HIS A 54 8.01 -9.84 4.61
CA HIS A 54 8.01 -10.73 5.78
C HIS A 54 6.66 -10.79 6.51
N SER A 55 5.88 -9.70 6.48
CA SER A 55 4.60 -9.62 7.19
C SER A 55 3.40 -10.08 6.35
N SER A 56 3.52 -10.05 5.03
CA SER A 56 2.38 -10.23 4.12
C SER A 56 2.45 -11.62 3.46
N GLU A 57 1.65 -12.57 3.96
CA GLU A 57 1.57 -13.93 3.38
C GLU A 57 1.15 -13.95 1.90
N LEU A 58 0.50 -12.89 1.43
CA LEU A 58 0.04 -12.77 0.04
C LEU A 58 1.16 -12.40 -0.93
N ILE A 59 2.31 -11.91 -0.46
CA ILE A 59 3.43 -11.50 -1.31
C ILE A 59 4.26 -12.74 -1.66
N ILE A 60 4.32 -13.03 -2.97
CA ILE A 60 5.10 -14.13 -3.56
C ILE A 60 6.55 -13.69 -3.76
N ASP A 61 6.73 -12.46 -4.27
CA ASP A 61 8.04 -11.88 -4.52
C ASP A 61 8.00 -10.36 -4.33
N ALA A 62 9.13 -9.79 -3.91
CA ALA A 62 9.29 -8.36 -3.70
C ALA A 62 10.66 -7.91 -4.21
N LYS A 63 10.66 -6.93 -5.13
CA LYS A 63 11.87 -6.39 -5.75
C LYS A 63 11.89 -4.87 -5.68
N ARG A 64 13.09 -4.30 -5.66
CA ARG A 64 13.31 -2.85 -5.73
C ARG A 64 14.33 -2.51 -6.79
N ASP A 65 14.02 -1.45 -7.52
CA ASP A 65 14.87 -0.83 -8.52
C ASP A 65 14.81 0.69 -8.35
N GLY A 66 15.79 1.25 -7.65
CA GLY A 66 15.78 2.67 -7.24
C GLY A 66 14.57 3.00 -6.37
N ASN A 67 13.74 3.95 -6.82
CA ASN A 67 12.50 4.36 -6.16
C ASN A 67 11.30 3.46 -6.50
N LYS A 68 11.45 2.52 -7.44
CA LYS A 68 10.38 1.59 -7.84
C LYS A 68 10.39 0.36 -6.93
N HIS A 69 9.33 0.16 -6.18
CA HIS A 69 9.02 -1.11 -5.53
C HIS A 69 8.07 -1.91 -6.39
N THR A 70 8.25 -3.22 -6.37
CA THR A 70 7.32 -4.13 -7.04
C THR A 70 7.05 -5.32 -6.14
N TYR A 71 5.77 -5.59 -5.93
CA TYR A 71 5.28 -6.73 -5.18
C TYR A 71 4.45 -7.60 -6.11
N LEU A 72 4.79 -8.88 -6.20
CA LEU A 72 3.97 -9.88 -6.84
C LEU A 72 3.10 -10.52 -5.77
N CYS A 73 1.79 -10.34 -5.86
CA CYS A 73 0.84 -10.75 -4.83
C CYS A 73 -0.12 -11.80 -5.37
N LYS A 74 -0.55 -12.71 -4.50
CA LYS A 74 -1.69 -13.59 -4.72
C LYS A 74 -2.98 -12.91 -4.26
N VAL A 75 -4.06 -13.07 -5.02
CA VAL A 75 -5.41 -12.66 -4.62
C VAL A 75 -5.86 -13.46 -3.38
N GLY A 76 -6.38 -12.78 -2.38
CA GLY A 76 -6.85 -13.39 -1.14
C GLY A 76 -6.84 -12.40 0.03
N LYS A 77 -7.25 -12.91 1.20
CA LYS A 77 -7.29 -12.16 2.46
C LYS A 77 -6.54 -12.90 3.56
N LYS A 78 -5.53 -12.26 4.12
CA LYS A 78 -4.64 -12.72 5.18
C LYS A 78 -4.36 -11.57 6.14
N PRO A 79 -5.22 -11.37 7.16
CA PRO A 79 -5.01 -10.33 8.15
C PRO A 79 -3.66 -10.45 8.83
N ILE A 80 -3.02 -9.32 9.12
CA ILE A 80 -1.71 -9.29 9.77
C ILE A 80 -1.91 -9.03 11.26
N ASP A 81 -1.30 -9.84 12.12
CA ASP A 81 -1.20 -9.52 13.54
C ASP A 81 -0.19 -8.38 13.73
N LEU A 82 -0.70 -7.14 13.65
CA LEU A 82 0.12 -5.94 13.71
C LEU A 82 0.77 -5.80 15.09
N LYS A 83 2.10 -5.87 15.13
CA LYS A 83 2.88 -5.78 16.36
C LYS A 83 4.09 -4.90 16.19
N ALA A 84 4.23 -3.91 17.07
CA ALA A 84 5.35 -2.98 17.06
C ALA A 84 6.68 -3.73 17.04
N SER A 85 7.60 -3.28 16.18
CA SER A 85 8.93 -3.84 15.96
C SER A 85 8.99 -5.27 15.39
N ILE A 86 7.85 -5.90 15.09
CA ILE A 86 7.80 -7.27 14.52
C ILE A 86 7.09 -7.22 13.16
N ASN A 87 5.77 -6.99 13.17
CA ASN A 87 4.92 -6.93 11.98
C ASN A 87 4.23 -5.57 11.96
N ALA A 88 4.97 -4.51 11.64
CA ALA A 88 4.47 -3.15 11.80
C ALA A 88 3.64 -2.63 10.61
N ALA A 89 3.74 -3.28 9.45
CA ALA A 89 2.95 -2.97 8.26
C ALA A 89 2.99 -4.11 7.24
N GLY A 90 2.03 -4.15 6.32
CA GLY A 90 1.98 -5.09 5.20
C GLY A 90 0.70 -5.02 4.37
N ILE A 91 0.48 -6.02 3.54
CA ILE A 91 -0.71 -6.22 2.72
C ILE A 91 -1.57 -7.33 3.35
N GLU A 92 -2.80 -6.97 3.72
CA GLU A 92 -3.75 -7.88 4.36
C GLU A 92 -4.73 -8.50 3.37
N GLU A 93 -5.00 -7.82 2.25
CA GLU A 93 -5.95 -8.29 1.26
C GLU A 93 -5.58 -7.77 -0.12
N VAL A 94 -5.71 -8.64 -1.11
CA VAL A 94 -5.66 -8.30 -2.53
C VAL A 94 -6.91 -8.87 -3.17
N ALA A 95 -7.72 -8.02 -3.78
CA ALA A 95 -8.96 -8.40 -4.45
C ALA A 95 -9.04 -7.78 -5.84
N ILE A 96 -9.63 -8.52 -6.78
CA ILE A 96 -9.93 -8.05 -8.13
C ILE A 96 -11.45 -7.90 -8.23
N ASP A 97 -11.90 -6.72 -8.63
CA ASP A 97 -13.28 -6.40 -8.92
C ASP A 97 -13.44 -6.35 -10.45
N GLU A 98 -13.93 -7.44 -11.03
CA GLU A 98 -14.06 -7.57 -12.50
C GLU A 98 -15.10 -6.61 -13.09
N GLU A 99 -16.16 -6.30 -12.33
CA GLU A 99 -17.24 -5.41 -12.77
C GLU A 99 -16.74 -3.97 -12.83
N ALA A 100 -16.13 -3.48 -11.75
CA ALA A 100 -15.55 -2.14 -11.68
C ALA A 100 -14.23 -2.03 -12.46
N LYS A 101 -13.63 -3.16 -12.86
CA LYS A 101 -12.29 -3.27 -13.44
C LYS A 101 -11.25 -2.62 -12.53
N GLU A 102 -11.24 -3.06 -11.27
CA GLU A 102 -10.42 -2.50 -10.20
C GLU A 102 -9.64 -3.57 -9.47
N VAL A 103 -8.47 -3.19 -8.98
CA VAL A 103 -7.70 -3.99 -8.02
C VAL A 103 -7.70 -3.23 -6.70
N LYS A 104 -8.13 -3.89 -5.64
CA LYS A 104 -8.14 -3.36 -4.28
C LYS A 104 -7.02 -4.02 -3.49
N VAL A 105 -6.15 -3.20 -2.92
CA VAL A 105 -5.05 -3.64 -2.06
C VAL A 105 -5.27 -3.02 -0.68
N THR A 106 -5.55 -3.87 0.30
CA THR A 106 -5.72 -3.45 1.69
C THR A 106 -4.38 -3.51 2.40
N HIS A 107 -3.95 -2.37 2.90
CA HIS A 107 -2.72 -2.24 3.67
C HIS A 107 -3.04 -2.08 5.16
N GLY A 108 -2.31 -2.81 6.00
CA GLY A 108 -2.31 -2.63 7.45
C GLY A 108 -1.02 -1.96 7.90
N GLY A 109 -1.08 -1.11 8.93
CA GLY A 109 0.12 -0.49 9.48
C GLY A 109 -0.09 0.23 10.81
N LEU A 110 0.91 0.16 11.68
CA LEU A 110 0.93 0.84 12.98
C LEU A 110 1.57 2.23 12.89
N ALA A 111 1.01 3.20 13.60
CA ALA A 111 1.54 4.56 13.73
C ALA A 111 1.96 5.17 12.37
N GLY A 112 3.22 5.59 12.23
CA GLY A 112 3.75 6.17 10.99
C GLY A 112 3.68 5.23 9.78
N ALA A 113 3.72 3.92 9.99
CA ALA A 113 3.58 2.96 8.90
C ALA A 113 2.13 2.91 8.38
N GLY A 114 1.14 3.13 9.26
CA GLY A 114 -0.27 3.30 8.89
C GLY A 114 -0.51 4.58 8.08
N VAL A 115 0.16 5.69 8.44
CA VAL A 115 0.14 6.93 7.64
C VAL A 115 0.70 6.69 6.24
N GLY A 116 1.82 5.95 6.14
CA GLY A 116 2.41 5.55 4.86
C GLY A 116 1.52 4.61 4.03
N ALA A 117 0.84 3.68 4.70
CA ALA A 117 -0.07 2.71 4.09
C ALA A 117 -1.35 3.37 3.52
N GLY A 118 -1.98 4.25 4.30
CA GLY A 118 -3.23 4.90 3.90
C GLY A 118 -3.02 6.18 3.10
N MET A 119 -2.28 7.14 3.65
CA MET A 119 -2.27 8.52 3.16
C MET A 119 -1.22 8.74 2.07
N CYS A 120 0.04 8.37 2.33
CA CYS A 120 1.12 8.60 1.37
C CYS A 120 0.91 7.86 0.04
N ARG A 121 0.51 6.58 0.10
CA ARG A 121 0.14 5.81 -1.10
C ARG A 121 -1.10 6.34 -1.78
N GLY A 122 -2.12 6.68 -1.00
CA GLY A 122 -3.42 7.16 -1.48
C GLY A 122 -3.37 8.40 -2.37
N MET A 123 -2.32 9.22 -2.22
CA MET A 123 -2.12 10.44 -3.00
C MET A 123 -1.40 10.21 -4.34
N GLY A 124 -0.90 9.01 -4.60
CA GLY A 124 -0.12 8.71 -5.80
C GLY A 124 -0.95 8.66 -7.08
N GLU A 125 -0.33 9.00 -8.21
CA GLU A 125 -0.95 8.87 -9.52
C GLU A 125 -1.38 7.40 -9.76
N GLY A 126 -2.57 7.18 -10.29
CA GLY A 126 -3.11 5.84 -10.56
C GLY A 126 -3.99 5.26 -9.45
N VAL A 127 -3.97 5.84 -8.25
CA VAL A 127 -4.95 5.52 -7.20
C VAL A 127 -6.30 6.17 -7.54
N LYS A 128 -7.37 5.39 -7.52
CA LYS A 128 -8.74 5.90 -7.77
C LYS A 128 -9.38 6.50 -6.50
N TYR A 129 -9.23 5.82 -5.38
CA TYR A 129 -9.74 6.21 -4.08
C TYR A 129 -9.07 5.38 -2.98
N VAL A 130 -9.17 5.84 -1.74
CA VAL A 130 -8.78 5.12 -0.53
C VAL A 130 -10.02 4.90 0.32
N ASP A 131 -10.26 3.65 0.71
CA ASP A 131 -11.28 3.29 1.69
C ASP A 131 -10.64 3.10 3.06
N VAL A 132 -10.99 3.97 4.01
CA VAL A 132 -10.47 3.92 5.37
C VAL A 132 -11.35 3.00 6.22
N LEU A 133 -10.87 1.76 6.39
CA LEU A 133 -11.55 0.70 7.15
C LEU A 133 -11.46 0.92 8.66
N GLU A 134 -10.25 1.23 9.15
CA GLU A 134 -9.96 1.46 10.56
C GLU A 134 -8.95 2.59 10.73
N VAL A 135 -9.10 3.39 11.80
CA VAL A 135 -8.13 4.40 12.22
C VAL A 135 -7.90 4.20 13.71
N GLY A 136 -6.65 4.00 14.11
CA GLY A 136 -6.29 3.74 15.50
C GLY A 136 -4.82 4.07 15.78
N GLY A 137 -4.51 4.22 17.06
CA GLY A 137 -3.18 4.46 17.61
C GLY A 137 -3.05 3.80 18.98
#